data_AF-A0A180EW78-F1
#
_entry.id   AF-A0A180EW78-F1
#
_cell.length_a   1.000
_cell.length_b   1.000
_cell.length_c   1.000
_cell.angle_alpha   90.00
_cell.angle_beta   90.00
_cell.angle_gamma   90.00
#
_symmetry.space_group_name_H-M   'P 1'
#
loop_
_entity.id
_entity.type
_entity.pdbx_description
1 polymer ?
#
loop_
_entity_poly.entity_id
_entity_poly.type
_entity_poly.pdbx_seq_one_letter_code
_entity_poly.pdbx_strand_id
1 'polypeptide(L)' 'MLSSPVLPGTIQLTPTGLIVLGPDAQTVGGYPRILQLDIQALTNLYQLLPGTPIRFVLE' A
#
# COMPACT_ATOMS: atom_id res chain seq x y z
N MET A 1 12.33 -8.88 -6.64
CA MET A 1 13.19 -8.92 -5.43
C MET A 1 13.06 -10.29 -4.78
N LEU A 2 13.90 -10.62 -3.80
CA LEU A 2 13.60 -11.75 -2.92
C LEU A 2 12.30 -11.45 -2.16
N SER A 3 11.44 -12.45 -2.03
CA SER A 3 10.22 -12.35 -1.23
C SER A 3 10.56 -11.97 0.21
N SER A 4 9.84 -11.00 0.75
CA SER A 4 10.09 -10.45 2.08
C SER A 4 8.79 -10.00 2.76
N PRO A 5 8.76 -9.88 4.09
CA PRO A 5 7.54 -9.54 4.83
C PRO A 5 6.91 -8.24 4.37
N VAL A 6 5.58 -8.18 4.44
CA VAL A 6 4.77 -7.00 4.16
C VAL A 6 3.73 -6.81 5.27
N LEU A 7 3.21 -5.59 5.38
CA LEU A 7 2.15 -5.25 6.32
C LEU A 7 1.00 -4.55 5.58
N PRO A 8 -0.21 -4.52 6.14
CA PRO A 8 -1.25 -3.61 5.67
C PRO A 8 -0.72 -2.17 5.59
N GLY A 9 -1.08 -1.45 4.55
CA GLY A 9 -0.58 -0.12 4.23
C GLY A 9 0.77 -0.07 3.52
N THR A 10 1.45 -1.20 3.35
CA THR A 10 2.63 -1.24 2.46
C THR A 10 2.20 -0.91 1.03
N ILE A 11 2.91 0.02 0.39
CA ILE A 11 2.72 0.36 -1.03
C ILE A 11 3.78 -0.37 -1.84
N GLN A 12 3.32 -1.20 -2.77
CA GLN A 12 4.18 -1.94 -3.70
C GLN A 12 4.14 -1.33 -5.09
N LEU A 13 5.30 -1.26 -5.73
CA LEU A 13 5.44 -0.93 -7.14
C LEU A 13 5.46 -2.21 -7.97
N THR A 14 4.36 -2.50 -8.63
CA THR A 14 4.25 -3.58 -9.62
C THR A 14 4.66 -3.06 -11.00
N PRO A 15 4.87 -3.94 -12.01
CA PRO A 15 5.12 -3.51 -13.38
C PRO A 15 4.01 -2.65 -14.00
N THR A 16 2.78 -2.74 -13.49
CA THR A 16 1.61 -2.03 -14.05
C THR A 16 1.18 -0.81 -13.24
N GLY A 17 1.72 -0.63 -12.03
CA GLY A 17 1.40 0.53 -11.20
C GLY A 17 1.62 0.29 -9.71
N LEU A 18 1.01 1.17 -8.91
CA LEU A 18 1.08 1.10 -7.46
C LEU A 18 -0.11 0.33 -6.90
N ILE A 19 0.15 -0.51 -5.90
CA ILE A 19 -0.89 -1.16 -5.10
C ILE A 19 -0.66 -0.86 -3.62
N VAL A 20 -1.75 -0.54 -2.91
CA VAL A 20 -1.74 -0.41 -1.45
C VAL A 20 -2.26 -1.73 -0.87
N LEU A 21 -1.51 -2.34 0.04
CA LEU A 21 -1.92 -3.60 0.65
C LEU A 21 -2.98 -3.37 1.73
N GLY A 22 -4.10 -4.07 1.61
CA GLY A 22 -5.19 -4.05 2.59
C GLY A 22 -4.96 -5.02 3.77
N PRO A 23 -5.96 -5.17 4.66
CA PRO A 23 -5.86 -6.02 5.85
C PRO A 23 -5.74 -7.51 5.50
N ASP A 24 -6.39 -7.95 4.42
CA ASP A 24 -6.37 -9.35 3.95
C ASP A 24 -5.25 -9.62 2.94
N ALA A 25 -4.26 -8.73 2.84
CA ALA A 25 -3.13 -8.94 1.96
C ALA A 25 -2.26 -10.13 2.44
N GLN A 26 -1.52 -10.69 1.49
CA GLN A 26 -0.47 -11.67 1.77
C GLN A 26 0.52 -11.19 2.85
N THR A 27 1.16 -12.12 3.55
CA THR A 27 2.17 -11.81 4.59
C THR A 27 3.57 -11.57 4.04
N VAL A 28 3.84 -11.98 2.80
CA VAL A 28 5.15 -11.86 2.13
C VAL A 28 4.95 -11.38 0.69
N GLY A 29 5.73 -10.39 0.23
CA GLY A 29 5.67 -9.84 -1.13
C GLY A 29 7.01 -9.79 -1.85
N GLY A 30 6.97 -9.97 -3.18
CA GLY A 30 8.17 -9.97 -4.06
C GLY A 30 8.42 -8.67 -4.82
N TYR A 31 7.47 -7.72 -4.75
CA TYR A 31 7.58 -6.41 -5.41
C TYR A 31 8.32 -5.38 -4.53
N PRO A 32 9.01 -4.40 -5.16
CA PRO A 32 9.57 -3.26 -4.45
C PRO A 32 8.51 -2.55 -3.61
N ARG A 33 8.83 -2.32 -2.33
CA ARG A 33 8.01 -1.55 -1.40
C ARG A 33 8.57 -0.14 -1.36
N ILE A 34 7.74 0.84 -1.69
CA ILE A 34 8.19 2.23 -1.86
C ILE A 34 7.76 3.14 -0.71
N LEU A 35 6.64 2.83 -0.06
CA LEU A 35 6.07 3.61 1.03
C LEU A 35 5.36 2.67 2.02
N GLN A 36 5.18 3.14 3.25
CA GLN A 36 4.35 2.51 4.26
C GLN A 36 3.38 3.55 4.80
N LEU A 37 2.08 3.29 4.67
CA LEU A 37 1.05 4.14 5.27
C LEU A 37 0.97 3.89 6.78
N ASP A 38 0.74 4.96 7.52
CA ASP A 38 0.31 4.87 8.91
C ASP A 38 -1.16 4.44 9.01
N ILE A 39 -1.60 4.21 10.25
CA ILE A 39 -2.94 3.71 10.55
C ILE A 39 -4.02 4.78 10.23
N GLN A 40 -3.74 6.06 10.43
CA GLN A 40 -4.69 7.14 10.14
C GLN A 40 -4.91 7.27 8.63
N ALA A 41 -3.84 7.23 7.83
CA ALA A 41 -3.89 7.24 6.38
C ALA A 41 -4.66 6.04 5.82
N LEU A 42 -4.44 4.84 6.36
CA LEU A 42 -5.21 3.64 6.00
C LEU A 42 -6.71 3.81 6.31
N THR A 43 -7.03 4.33 7.49
CA THR A 43 -8.43 4.54 7.91
C THR A 43 -9.14 5.50 6.96
N ASN A 44 -8.47 6.58 6.56
CA ASN A 44 -9.00 7.52 5.56
C ASN A 44 -9.17 6.85 4.19
N LEU A 45 -8.19 6.05 3.76
CA LEU A 45 -8.19 5.38 2.46
C LEU A 45 -9.35 4.39 2.32
N TYR A 46 -9.70 3.64 3.38
CA TYR A 46 -10.80 2.68 3.35
C TYR A 46 -12.20 3.30 3.20
N GLN A 47 -12.33 4.61 3.39
CA GLN A 47 -13.61 5.33 3.22
C GLN A 47 -13.77 5.92 1.81
N LEU A 48 -12.75 5.82 0.96
CA LEU A 48 -12.77 6.43 -0.38
C LEU A 48 -13.51 5.55 -1.40
N LEU A 49 -14.22 6.21 -2.31
CA LEU A 49 -14.83 5.54 -3.45
C LEU A 49 -13.79 5.27 -4.55
N PRO A 50 -13.97 4.21 -5.37
CA PRO A 50 -13.14 3.98 -6.54
C PRO A 50 -13.07 5.21 -7.45
N GLY A 51 -11.86 5.55 -7.90
CA GLY A 51 -11.61 6.74 -8.74
C GLY A 51 -11.39 8.04 -7.97
N THR A 52 -11.52 8.03 -6.63
CA THR A 52 -11.18 9.21 -5.82
C THR A 52 -9.66 9.49 -5.92
N PRO A 53 -9.25 10.72 -6.30
CA PRO A 53 -7.84 11.05 -6.38
C PRO A 53 -7.23 11.13 -4.97
N ILE A 54 -6.01 10.60 -4.84
CA ILE A 54 -5.24 10.63 -3.58
C ILE A 54 -3.85 11.23 -3.81
N ARG A 55 -3.28 11.83 -2.76
CA ARG A 55 -1.91 12.35 -2.75
C ARG A 55 -1.20 11.81 -1.51
N PHE A 56 -0.03 11.22 -1.71
CA PHE A 56 0.86 10.85 -0.62
C PHE A 56 1.70 12.04 -0.21
N VAL A 57 1.90 12.21 1.10
CA VAL A 57 2.78 13.21 1.71
C VAL A 57 3.80 12.46 2.54
N LEU A 58 5.06 12.88 2.45
CA LEU A 58 6.14 12.36 3.28
C LEU A 58 6.25 13.25 4.52
N GLU A 59 6.28 12.61 5.68
CA GLU A 59 6.65 13.23 6.96
C GLU A 59 8.11 12.93 7.29
#